data_AF-A0A9P2ZY88-F1
#
_entry.id   AF-A0A9P2ZY88-F1
#
_cell.length_a   1.000
_cell.length_b   1.000
_cell.length_c   1.000
_cell.angle_alpha   90.00
_cell.angle_beta   90.00
_cell.angle_gamma   90.00
#
_symmetry.space_group_name_H-M   'P 1'
#
loop_
_entity.id
_entity.type
_entity.pdbx_description
1 polymer ?
#
loop_
_entity_poly.entity_id
_entity_poly.type
_entity_poly.pdbx_seq_one_letter_code
_entity_poly.pdbx_strand_id
1 'polypeptide(L)'
;MRDMGGAVEEPTTKDALVTLLDFVIQRFDAVQKQLGELPAGTIAWPLLWHIMPTETEIEGPHDLHEHLMAYKVDSWQYTMDDRGRAFVIKAHYFQWSGSSFQKVSVTRKIPEFRDLRPISSLEFWPLSSARKEALHEQFGSLTYCNYNGSFYTRMFTGATRLSGTGRVMVDVTGFRKANPNLDVWADDIYRDNDPSSAGRGGIDSCQYHLLPPSIHGFSLKAKRWGEFLIENLGPVKWAETSFEHLVIPEAYRRVIRCLVDVHTGVLGSQLVNDVVAGKGEGLILALHGTTVTALEKKLSDVLELATSWKAVLLIDEADIFLEKRSQSNIERNALVGVFLRR
;
A
#
# COMPACT_ATOMS: atom_id res chain seq x y z
N MET A 1 26.61 78.19 13.29
CA MET A 1 27.61 77.28 13.90
C MET A 1 26.91 75.95 14.13
N ARG A 2 27.21 74.98 13.26
CA ARG A 2 26.98 73.52 13.33
C ARG A 2 25.56 72.99 13.54
N ASP A 3 25.01 72.53 12.42
CA ASP A 3 24.10 71.38 12.29
C ASP A 3 24.46 70.22 13.22
N MET A 4 23.45 69.68 13.89
CA MET A 4 23.40 68.33 14.46
C MET A 4 22.02 67.74 14.20
N GLY A 5 21.59 67.72 12.94
CA GLY A 5 20.48 66.92 12.46
C GLY A 5 21.02 65.59 11.94
N GLY A 6 21.42 64.69 12.86
CA GLY A 6 21.78 63.33 12.49
C GLY A 6 20.52 62.59 12.06
N ALA A 7 20.22 62.62 10.76
CA ALA A 7 19.27 61.70 10.15
C ALA A 7 19.85 60.30 10.31
N VAL A 8 19.28 59.53 11.24
CA VAL A 8 19.50 58.09 11.29
C VAL A 8 18.85 57.52 10.05
N GLU A 9 19.64 57.28 9.00
CA GLU A 9 19.18 56.56 7.82
C GLU A 9 18.69 55.18 8.30
N GLU A 10 17.40 54.91 8.12
CA GLU A 10 16.84 53.59 8.38
C GLU A 10 17.63 52.58 7.53
N PRO A 11 18.21 51.53 8.13
CA PRO A 11 19.01 50.58 7.39
C PRO A 11 18.14 49.98 6.30
N THR A 12 18.63 50.01 5.05
CA THR A 12 17.90 49.42 3.95
C THR A 12 17.61 47.94 4.27
N THR A 13 16.46 47.42 3.84
CA THR A 13 16.05 46.03 4.13
C THR A 13 17.14 45.01 3.81
N LYS A 14 18.03 45.33 2.87
CA LYS A 14 19.20 44.54 2.49
C LYS A 14 20.29 44.51 3.58
N ASP A 15 20.62 45.64 4.19
CA ASP A 15 21.65 45.73 5.24
C ASP A 15 21.18 45.06 6.54
N ALA A 16 19.89 45.17 6.85
CA ALA A 16 19.25 44.43 7.94
C ALA A 16 19.32 42.90 7.71
N LEU A 17 19.11 42.44 6.47
CA LEU A 17 19.21 41.02 6.12
C LEU A 17 20.65 40.49 6.20
N VAL A 18 21.65 41.29 5.78
CA VAL A 18 23.07 40.91 5.90
C VAL A 18 23.47 40.81 7.36
N THR A 19 23.07 41.78 8.19
CA THR A 19 23.35 41.77 9.64
C THR A 19 22.70 40.56 10.33
N LEU A 20 21.47 40.20 9.93
CA LEU A 20 20.79 39.00 10.42
C LEU A 20 21.51 37.73 10.00
N LEU A 21 21.97 37.65 8.75
CA LEU A 21 22.71 36.51 8.23
C LEU A 21 24.04 36.33 8.98
N ASP A 22 24.79 37.40 9.20
CA ASP A 22 26.05 37.37 9.96
C ASP A 22 25.82 36.94 11.41
N PHE A 23 24.75 37.43 12.05
CA PHE A 23 24.36 37.00 13.39
C PHE A 23 24.03 35.51 13.47
N VAL A 24 23.30 35.00 12.48
CA VAL A 24 22.97 33.57 12.36
C VAL A 24 24.25 32.76 12.19
N ILE A 25 25.12 33.12 11.24
CA ILE A 25 26.40 32.44 11.00
C ILE A 25 27.24 32.40 12.28
N GLN A 26 27.37 33.52 12.97
CA GLN A 26 28.14 33.61 14.22
C GLN A 26 27.58 32.71 15.33
N ARG A 27 26.24 32.57 15.41
CA ARG A 27 25.59 31.68 16.37
C ARG A 27 25.80 30.20 16.06
N PHE A 28 25.90 29.85 14.78
CA PHE A 28 26.12 28.46 14.33
C PHE A 28 27.59 28.07 14.22
N ASP A 29 28.55 29.00 14.34
CA ASP A 29 29.99 28.71 14.30
C ASP A 29 30.42 27.69 15.38
N ALA A 30 29.86 27.80 16.59
CA ALA A 30 30.10 26.83 17.66
C ALA A 30 29.59 25.42 17.30
N VAL A 31 28.46 25.35 16.60
CA VAL A 31 27.87 24.08 16.14
C VAL A 31 28.70 23.49 15.00
N GLN A 32 29.19 24.31 14.07
CA GLN A 32 30.06 23.88 12.99
C GLN A 32 31.39 23.30 13.51
N LYS A 33 31.97 23.92 14.54
CA LYS A 33 33.15 23.39 15.23
C LYS A 33 32.88 22.03 15.87
N GLN A 34 31.77 21.91 16.61
CA GLN A 34 31.35 20.62 17.18
C GLN A 34 31.14 19.55 16.13
N LEU A 35 30.56 19.89 14.97
CA LEU A 35 30.38 18.95 13.86
C LEU A 35 31.71 18.49 13.27
N GLY A 36 32.69 19.39 13.14
CA GLY A 36 34.02 19.08 12.62
C GLY A 36 34.89 18.22 13.56
N GLU A 37 34.59 18.22 14.86
CA GLU A 37 35.28 17.41 15.87
C GLU A 37 34.74 15.97 15.96
N LEU A 38 33.59 15.69 15.34
CA LEU A 38 33.00 14.36 15.39
C LEU A 38 33.74 13.35 14.52
N PRO A 39 33.96 12.11 15.00
CA PRO A 39 34.44 11.02 14.18
C PRO A 39 33.51 10.78 12.98
N ALA A 40 34.09 10.52 11.81
CA ALA A 40 33.35 10.27 10.58
C ALA A 40 32.31 9.14 10.78
N GLY A 41 31.06 9.41 10.38
CA GLY A 41 29.95 8.46 10.48
C GLY A 41 29.30 8.35 11.86
N THR A 42 29.69 9.18 12.83
CA THR A 42 29.05 9.26 14.15
C THR A 42 28.26 10.55 14.34
N ILE A 43 27.29 10.53 15.25
CA ILE A 43 26.45 11.67 15.55
C ILE A 43 26.16 11.77 17.05
N ALA A 44 26.09 13.01 17.53
CA ALA A 44 25.61 13.34 18.87
C ALA A 44 24.11 13.65 18.83
N TRP A 45 23.35 13.23 19.85
CA TRP A 45 21.90 13.40 19.88
C TRP A 45 21.41 14.85 19.64
N PRO A 46 22.04 15.92 20.18
CA PRO A 46 21.61 17.29 19.92
C PRO A 46 21.74 17.74 18.46
N LEU A 47 22.52 17.02 17.65
CA LEU A 47 22.84 17.36 16.26
C LEU A 47 22.05 16.53 15.24
N LEU A 48 21.07 15.73 15.67
CA LEU A 48 20.23 14.92 14.78
C LEU A 48 19.52 15.74 13.71
N TRP A 49 19.12 16.98 14.03
CA TRP A 49 18.50 17.90 13.07
C TRP A 49 19.41 18.26 11.89
N HIS A 50 20.74 18.18 12.05
CA HIS A 50 21.69 18.56 11.00
C HIS A 50 21.74 17.50 9.89
N ILE A 51 21.66 16.22 10.26
CA ILE A 51 21.68 15.12 9.29
C ILE A 51 20.30 14.90 8.65
N MET A 52 19.22 15.38 9.29
CA MET A 52 17.84 15.20 8.82
C MET A 52 17.06 16.53 8.81
N PRO A 53 17.47 17.51 7.98
CA PRO A 53 16.70 18.73 7.81
C PRO A 53 15.36 18.44 7.10
N THR A 54 14.44 19.40 7.16
CA THR A 54 13.16 19.32 6.43
C THR A 54 13.39 19.13 4.94
N GLU A 55 12.45 18.46 4.26
CA GLU A 55 12.52 18.12 2.82
C GLU A 55 13.60 17.10 2.44
N THR A 56 14.35 16.55 3.41
CA THR A 56 15.27 15.43 3.14
C THR A 56 14.57 14.08 3.15
N GLU A 57 15.23 13.10 2.55
CA GLU A 57 14.77 11.71 2.50
C GLU A 57 15.54 10.90 3.53
N ILE A 58 14.82 10.12 4.31
CA ILE A 58 15.37 9.23 5.34
C ILE A 58 14.94 7.79 5.04
N GLU A 59 15.76 6.84 5.45
CA GLU A 59 15.45 5.42 5.43
C GLU A 59 15.10 4.96 6.85
N GLY A 60 14.07 4.13 6.97
CA GLY A 60 13.66 3.55 8.25
C GLY A 60 12.73 2.35 8.07
N PRO A 61 12.45 1.61 9.15
CA PRO A 61 11.60 0.42 9.09
C PRO A 61 10.13 0.78 8.89
N HIS A 62 9.45 -0.01 8.05
CA HIS A 62 7.99 0.00 7.94
C HIS A 62 7.34 -0.65 9.17
N ASP A 63 6.22 -0.08 9.63
CA ASP A 63 5.57 -0.45 10.90
C ASP A 63 5.16 -1.92 10.99
N LEU A 64 4.87 -2.56 9.87
CA LEU A 64 4.31 -3.91 9.86
C LEU A 64 5.35 -5.02 9.74
N HIS A 65 6.39 -4.79 8.95
CA HIS A 65 7.25 -5.86 8.46
C HIS A 65 8.74 -5.56 8.60
N GLU A 66 9.08 -4.43 9.23
CA GLU A 66 10.46 -4.01 9.57
C GLU A 66 11.41 -3.88 8.38
N HIS A 67 10.92 -4.00 7.13
CA HIS A 67 11.74 -3.74 5.96
C HIS A 67 11.95 -2.25 5.83
N LEU A 68 13.14 -1.88 5.39
CA LEU A 68 13.54 -0.50 5.22
C LEU A 68 12.83 0.10 4.01
N MET A 69 12.33 1.31 4.19
CA MET A 69 11.75 2.11 3.12
C MET A 69 12.13 3.58 3.28
N ALA A 70 11.99 4.34 2.20
CA ALA A 70 12.24 5.76 2.22
C ALA A 70 11.03 6.56 2.69
N TYR A 71 11.29 7.60 3.48
CA TYR A 71 10.33 8.59 3.91
C TYR A 71 10.86 9.98 3.59
N LYS A 72 9.96 10.91 3.30
CA LYS A 72 10.29 12.33 3.13
C LYS A 72 9.96 13.09 4.40
N VAL A 73 10.93 13.81 4.97
CA VAL A 73 10.81 14.55 6.22
C VAL A 73 9.99 15.82 6.01
N ASP A 74 8.87 15.95 6.72
CA ASP A 74 8.05 17.18 6.72
C ASP A 74 8.50 18.15 7.81
N SER A 75 8.72 17.64 9.03
CA SER A 75 9.11 18.46 10.19
C SER A 75 9.77 17.62 11.28
N TRP A 76 10.51 18.27 12.17
CA TRP A 76 11.13 17.63 13.32
C TRP A 76 11.02 18.53 14.55
N GLN A 77 11.07 17.94 15.74
CA GLN A 77 11.05 18.66 17.01
C GLN A 77 11.73 17.84 18.11
N TYR A 78 12.37 18.52 19.06
CA TYR A 78 12.80 17.91 20.31
C TYR A 78 11.66 18.03 21.33
N THR A 79 11.18 16.90 21.83
CA THR A 79 10.10 16.83 22.82
C THR A 79 10.59 16.18 24.10
N MET A 80 9.91 16.46 25.20
CA MET A 80 10.07 15.75 26.45
C MET A 80 8.75 15.02 26.73
N ASP A 81 8.80 13.70 26.82
CA ASP A 81 7.68 12.86 27.22
C ASP A 81 7.98 12.17 28.56
N ASP A 82 7.01 11.40 29.09
CA ASP A 82 7.15 10.69 30.36
C ASP A 82 8.34 9.70 30.39
N ARG A 83 8.87 9.34 29.22
CA ARG A 83 10.02 8.43 29.05
C ARG A 83 11.34 9.17 28.87
N GLY A 84 11.33 10.50 28.77
CA GLY A 84 12.52 11.35 28.70
C GLY A 84 12.52 12.29 27.50
N ARG A 85 13.70 12.79 27.14
CA ARG A 85 13.86 13.61 25.93
C ARG A 85 13.89 12.72 24.70
N ALA A 86 13.18 13.12 23.65
CA ALA A 86 13.12 12.41 22.39
C ALA A 86 13.16 13.40 21.22
N PHE A 87 13.86 13.01 20.15
CA PHE A 87 13.83 13.69 18.88
C PHE A 87 12.74 13.07 18.02
N VAL A 88 11.73 13.86 17.65
CA VAL A 88 10.54 13.39 16.94
C VAL A 88 10.55 13.95 15.53
N ILE A 89 10.50 13.07 14.53
CA ILE A 89 10.33 13.42 13.13
C ILE A 89 8.91 13.07 12.68
N LYS A 90 8.26 14.01 11.99
CA LYS A 90 7.10 13.75 11.14
C LYS A 90 7.58 13.66 9.70
N ALA A 91 7.31 12.54 9.08
CA ALA A 91 7.66 12.26 7.69
C ALA A 91 6.46 11.65 6.98
N HIS A 92 6.55 11.52 5.66
CA HIS A 92 5.52 10.85 4.88
C HIS A 92 6.13 9.91 3.84
N TYR A 93 5.30 8.97 3.43
CA TYR A 93 5.51 8.15 2.26
C TYR A 93 4.24 8.14 1.42
N PHE A 94 4.29 7.51 0.24
CA PHE A 94 3.14 7.40 -0.62
C PHE A 94 2.64 5.97 -0.71
N GLN A 95 1.33 5.79 -0.78
CA GLN A 95 0.73 4.47 -0.90
C GLN A 95 -0.35 4.46 -1.97
N TRP A 96 -0.40 3.41 -2.77
CA TRP A 96 -1.44 3.23 -3.77
C TRP A 96 -2.74 2.77 -3.10
N SER A 97 -3.85 3.47 -3.39
CA SER A 97 -5.17 3.22 -2.78
C SER A 97 -6.04 2.22 -3.54
N GLY A 98 -5.60 1.80 -4.72
CA GLY A 98 -6.43 1.14 -5.72
C GLY A 98 -6.93 2.09 -6.82
N SER A 99 -6.99 3.40 -6.56
CA SER A 99 -7.46 4.41 -7.52
C SER A 99 -6.57 5.65 -7.65
N SER A 100 -5.82 5.97 -6.61
CA SER A 100 -5.01 7.18 -6.47
C SER A 100 -3.83 6.90 -5.55
N PHE A 101 -2.75 7.67 -5.68
CA PHE A 101 -1.73 7.66 -4.66
C PHE A 101 -2.09 8.60 -3.52
N GLN A 102 -1.85 8.16 -2.30
CA GLN A 102 -2.18 8.89 -1.09
C GLN A 102 -0.93 9.14 -0.25
N LYS A 103 -0.86 10.34 0.35
CA LYS A 103 0.22 10.74 1.25
C LYS A 103 -0.09 10.21 2.65
N VAL A 104 0.72 9.30 3.15
CA VAL A 104 0.59 8.73 4.50
C VAL A 104 1.63 9.38 5.41
N SER A 105 1.17 10.05 6.46
CA SER A 105 2.05 10.70 7.45
C SER A 105 2.39 9.74 8.58
N VAL A 106 3.66 9.69 8.94
CA VAL A 106 4.24 8.81 9.95
C VAL A 106 5.04 9.64 10.94
N THR A 107 4.99 9.25 12.21
CA THR A 107 5.80 9.87 13.27
C THR A 107 6.83 8.87 13.77
N ARG A 108 8.10 9.26 13.79
CA ARG A 108 9.23 8.47 14.29
C ARG A 108 9.91 9.20 15.43
N LYS A 109 10.50 8.45 16.37
CA LYS A 109 11.11 9.02 17.58
C LYS A 109 12.47 8.37 17.86
N ILE A 110 13.49 9.18 18.10
CA ILE A 110 14.79 8.73 18.63
C ILE A 110 14.90 9.18 20.09
N PRO A 111 14.89 8.25 21.06
CA PRO A 111 15.16 8.57 22.45
C PRO A 111 16.56 9.18 22.64
N GLU A 112 16.71 10.02 23.66
CA GLU A 112 17.99 10.60 24.01
C GLU A 112 19.06 9.53 24.27
N PHE A 113 20.25 9.76 23.70
CA PHE A 113 21.45 8.99 23.99
C PHE A 113 22.60 9.93 24.36
N ARG A 114 23.44 9.50 25.31
CA ARG A 114 24.55 10.31 25.84
C ARG A 114 25.84 10.16 25.04
N ASP A 115 26.11 8.95 24.54
CA ASP A 115 27.34 8.62 23.83
C ASP A 115 27.20 8.86 22.32
N LEU A 116 28.32 9.10 21.63
CA LEU A 116 28.32 9.16 20.18
C LEU A 116 27.85 7.83 19.59
N ARG A 117 26.91 7.90 18.64
CA ARG A 117 26.39 6.71 17.96
C ARG A 117 26.73 6.75 16.47
N PRO A 118 27.05 5.60 15.85
CA PRO A 118 27.10 5.48 14.40
C PRO A 118 25.73 5.84 13.80
N ILE A 119 25.73 6.59 12.70
CA ILE A 119 24.49 6.98 11.98
C ILE A 119 23.68 5.74 11.56
N SER A 120 24.38 4.65 11.19
CA SER A 120 23.77 3.37 10.80
C SER A 120 23.12 2.60 11.96
N SER A 121 23.35 3.00 13.21
CA SER A 121 22.73 2.38 14.39
C SER A 121 21.43 3.05 14.83
N LEU A 122 21.08 4.17 14.19
CA LEU A 122 19.81 4.86 14.43
C LEU A 122 18.65 4.04 13.85
N GLU A 123 17.46 4.22 14.40
CA GLU A 123 16.24 3.60 13.87
C GLU A 123 15.88 4.13 12.48
N PHE A 124 16.29 5.37 12.19
CA PHE A 124 16.19 5.98 10.87
C PHE A 124 17.40 6.90 10.63
N TRP A 125 17.81 7.00 9.37
CA TRP A 125 18.99 7.76 8.95
C TRP A 125 18.82 8.31 7.53
N PRO A 126 19.68 9.24 7.06
CA PRO A 126 19.55 9.84 5.73
C PRO A 126 19.66 8.80 4.61
N LEU A 127 18.78 8.90 3.61
CA LEU A 127 18.77 7.99 2.46
C LEU A 127 20.01 8.24 1.58
N SER A 128 20.72 7.17 1.23
CA SER A 128 21.84 7.25 0.28
C SER A 128 21.35 7.27 -1.17
N SER A 129 22.06 7.98 -2.05
CA SER A 129 21.72 8.05 -3.49
C SER A 129 21.70 6.67 -4.17
N ALA A 130 22.63 5.79 -3.82
CA ALA A 130 22.66 4.41 -4.34
C ALA A 130 21.42 3.61 -3.93
N ARG A 131 20.90 3.82 -2.72
CA ARG A 131 19.68 3.16 -2.23
C ARG A 131 18.44 3.71 -2.92
N LYS A 132 18.41 5.01 -3.20
CA LYS A 132 17.34 5.68 -3.93
C LYS A 132 17.15 5.11 -5.34
N GLU A 133 18.25 4.84 -6.05
CA GLU A 133 18.21 4.23 -7.39
C GLU A 133 17.67 2.80 -7.34
N ALA A 134 18.09 1.98 -6.37
CA ALA A 134 17.61 0.61 -6.21
C ALA A 134 16.09 0.51 -5.95
N LEU A 135 15.49 1.53 -5.34
CA LEU A 135 14.06 1.59 -5.06
C LEU A 135 13.20 2.02 -6.27
N HIS A 136 13.82 2.49 -7.35
CA HIS A 136 13.12 3.08 -8.50
C HIS A 136 12.52 2.04 -9.49
N GLU A 137 12.87 0.75 -9.37
CA GLU A 137 12.61 -0.25 -10.43
C GLU A 137 11.45 -1.25 -10.21
N GLN A 138 10.61 -1.14 -9.17
CA GLN A 138 9.79 -2.30 -8.74
C GLN A 138 8.28 -2.29 -9.07
N PHE A 139 7.75 -1.29 -9.77
CA PHE A 139 6.29 -1.19 -9.98
C PHE A 139 5.84 -1.65 -11.36
N GLY A 140 5.76 -2.96 -11.55
CA GLY A 140 5.08 -3.59 -12.69
C GLY A 140 3.57 -3.71 -12.47
N SER A 141 2.78 -3.72 -13.55
CA SER A 141 1.33 -3.99 -13.55
C SER A 141 1.03 -5.46 -13.25
N LEU A 142 1.31 -5.88 -12.03
CA LEU A 142 1.25 -7.26 -11.59
C LEU A 142 -0.05 -7.49 -10.82
N THR A 143 -1.09 -7.99 -11.50
CA THR A 143 -2.38 -8.34 -10.87
C THR A 143 -2.40 -9.79 -10.36
N TYR A 144 -1.73 -10.70 -11.08
CA TYR A 144 -1.67 -12.12 -10.73
C TYR A 144 -0.24 -12.61 -10.65
N CYS A 145 0.15 -13.11 -9.47
CA CYS A 145 1.53 -13.45 -9.18
C CYS A 145 1.66 -14.75 -8.41
N ASN A 146 2.84 -15.35 -8.53
CA ASN A 146 3.29 -16.36 -7.60
C ASN A 146 4.12 -15.65 -6.52
N TYR A 147 3.81 -15.94 -5.25
CA TYR A 147 4.54 -15.41 -4.12
C TYR A 147 5.32 -16.52 -3.46
N ASN A 148 6.56 -16.24 -3.06
CA ASN A 148 7.36 -17.17 -2.27
C ASN A 148 7.80 -16.54 -0.95
N GLY A 149 7.31 -17.09 0.16
CA GLY A 149 7.71 -16.67 1.49
C GLY A 149 6.52 -16.45 2.41
N SER A 150 6.75 -15.64 3.43
CA SER A 150 5.73 -15.23 4.37
C SER A 150 5.19 -13.84 4.05
N PHE A 151 3.90 -13.64 4.29
CA PHE A 151 3.23 -12.35 4.16
C PHE A 151 2.70 -11.93 5.53
N TYR A 152 2.37 -10.64 5.65
CA TYR A 152 1.88 -10.07 6.90
C TYR A 152 0.37 -9.86 6.79
N THR A 153 -0.37 -10.27 7.81
CA THR A 153 -1.79 -10.01 7.92
C THR A 153 -2.06 -9.35 9.27
N ARG A 154 -2.89 -8.32 9.29
CA ARG A 154 -3.28 -7.67 10.54
C ARG A 154 -4.48 -8.43 11.11
N MET A 155 -4.32 -8.95 12.31
CA MET A 155 -5.39 -9.55 13.11
C MET A 155 -5.82 -8.58 14.21
N PHE A 156 -6.94 -8.88 14.87
CA PHE A 156 -7.42 -8.11 16.02
C PHE A 156 -6.37 -8.03 17.16
N THR A 157 -5.51 -9.06 17.28
CA THR A 157 -4.43 -9.13 18.28
C THR A 157 -3.11 -8.50 17.82
N GLY A 158 -3.07 -7.91 16.62
CA GLY A 158 -1.86 -7.34 16.02
C GLY A 158 -1.45 -7.99 14.70
N ALA A 159 -0.28 -7.61 14.20
CA ALA A 159 0.28 -8.17 12.97
C ALA A 159 0.75 -9.61 13.19
N THR A 160 0.37 -10.51 12.28
CA THR A 160 0.84 -11.90 12.28
C THR A 160 1.45 -12.24 10.94
N ARG A 161 2.56 -12.98 10.99
CA ARG A 161 3.25 -13.50 9.83
C ARG A 161 2.69 -14.87 9.44
N LEU A 162 2.21 -15.00 8.21
CA LEU A 162 1.68 -16.26 7.68
C LEU A 162 2.53 -16.74 6.50
N SER A 163 2.76 -18.05 6.39
CA SER A 163 3.34 -18.63 5.18
C SER A 163 2.29 -18.63 4.06
N GLY A 164 2.62 -18.01 2.94
CA GLY A 164 1.70 -17.83 1.82
C GLY A 164 2.24 -18.31 0.49
N THR A 165 3.32 -19.10 0.48
CA THR A 165 3.98 -19.55 -0.76
C THR A 165 2.97 -20.21 -1.69
N GLY A 166 2.72 -19.58 -2.83
CA GLY A 166 1.69 -19.97 -3.79
C GLY A 166 1.14 -18.76 -4.54
N ARG A 167 -0.05 -18.93 -5.11
CA ARG A 167 -0.68 -17.92 -5.96
C ARG A 167 -1.31 -16.80 -5.13
N VAL A 168 -1.07 -15.57 -5.55
CA VAL A 168 -1.54 -14.34 -4.90
C VAL A 168 -2.20 -13.45 -5.94
N MET A 169 -3.36 -12.91 -5.58
CA MET A 169 -4.03 -11.84 -6.32
C MET A 169 -3.60 -10.51 -5.69
N VAL A 170 -3.02 -9.61 -6.47
CA VAL A 170 -2.74 -8.25 -6.02
C VAL A 170 -4.02 -7.42 -6.23
N ASP A 171 -4.65 -7.02 -5.13
CA ASP A 171 -5.91 -6.27 -5.15
C ASP A 171 -6.03 -5.39 -3.90
N VAL A 172 -5.58 -4.15 -4.03
CA VAL A 172 -5.64 -3.15 -2.95
C VAL A 172 -7.09 -2.76 -2.66
N THR A 173 -7.91 -2.60 -3.70
CA THR A 173 -9.32 -2.20 -3.56
C THR A 173 -10.11 -3.27 -2.81
N GLY A 174 -9.93 -4.54 -3.19
CA GLY A 174 -10.52 -5.69 -2.52
C GLY A 174 -10.04 -5.84 -1.09
N PHE A 175 -8.74 -5.62 -0.83
CA PHE A 175 -8.18 -5.63 0.51
C PHE A 175 -8.86 -4.61 1.42
N ARG A 176 -9.03 -3.36 0.95
CA ARG A 176 -9.66 -2.28 1.72
C ARG A 176 -11.13 -2.57 2.01
N LYS A 177 -11.89 -3.03 1.00
CA LYS A 177 -13.30 -3.45 1.18
C LYS A 177 -13.45 -4.58 2.20
N ALA A 178 -12.56 -5.55 2.19
CA ALA A 178 -12.60 -6.68 3.13
C ALA A 178 -12.17 -6.27 4.55
N ASN A 179 -11.45 -5.16 4.70
CA ASN A 179 -10.86 -4.71 5.94
C ASN A 179 -11.17 -3.22 6.24
N PRO A 180 -12.46 -2.83 6.33
CA PRO A 180 -12.86 -1.42 6.40
C PRO A 180 -12.37 -0.70 7.68
N ASN A 181 -12.14 -1.45 8.77
CA ASN A 181 -11.67 -0.90 10.04
C ASN A 181 -10.14 -0.80 10.15
N LEU A 182 -9.40 -1.35 9.19
CA LEU A 182 -7.95 -1.45 9.24
C LEU A 182 -7.25 -0.35 8.45
N ASP A 183 -7.96 0.31 7.54
CA ASP A 183 -7.39 1.21 6.54
C ASP A 183 -8.39 2.33 6.20
N VAL A 184 -8.65 3.23 7.15
CA VAL A 184 -9.54 4.40 6.97
C VAL A 184 -8.74 5.54 6.36
N TRP A 185 -8.96 5.82 5.08
CA TRP A 185 -8.21 6.86 4.36
C TRP A 185 -9.06 8.11 4.16
N ALA A 186 -8.42 9.26 3.94
CA ALA A 186 -9.13 10.52 3.70
C ALA A 186 -10.16 10.40 2.56
N ASP A 187 -9.82 9.69 1.48
CA ASP A 187 -10.73 9.41 0.34
C ASP A 187 -12.01 8.67 0.75
N ASP A 188 -12.00 7.86 1.81
CA ASP A 188 -13.17 7.10 2.26
C ASP A 188 -14.20 7.99 2.97
N ILE A 189 -13.75 9.13 3.52
CA ILE A 189 -14.61 10.12 4.19
C ILE A 189 -15.23 11.08 3.17
N TYR A 190 -14.51 11.40 2.09
CA TYR A 190 -14.95 12.36 1.06
C TYR A 190 -15.66 11.71 -0.15
N ARG A 191 -15.55 10.39 -0.33
CA ARG A 191 -16.23 9.66 -1.43
C ARG A 191 -17.75 9.83 -1.43
N ASP A 192 -18.35 9.99 -0.26
CA ASP A 192 -19.80 10.17 -0.13
C ASP A 192 -20.26 11.61 -0.42
N ASN A 193 -19.35 12.59 -0.45
CA ASN A 193 -19.73 14.01 -0.56
C ASN A 193 -19.34 14.68 -1.87
N ASP A 194 -18.26 14.28 -2.57
CA ASP A 194 -17.96 14.83 -3.90
C ASP A 194 -16.92 14.01 -4.70
N PRO A 195 -17.32 13.28 -5.78
CA PRO A 195 -16.40 12.51 -6.62
C PRO A 195 -15.41 13.37 -7.43
N SER A 196 -15.54 14.70 -7.43
CA SER A 196 -14.64 15.63 -8.13
C SER A 196 -13.43 16.09 -7.29
N SER A 197 -13.43 15.81 -5.99
CA SER A 197 -12.39 16.23 -5.04
C SER A 197 -11.26 15.21 -4.81
N ALA A 198 -11.42 13.98 -5.32
CA ALA A 198 -10.34 13.00 -5.35
C ALA A 198 -9.30 13.44 -6.39
N GLY A 199 -8.39 14.31 -5.96
CA GLY A 199 -7.22 14.67 -6.74
C GLY A 199 -6.56 13.39 -7.24
N ARG A 200 -6.61 13.18 -8.56
CA ARG A 200 -5.79 12.17 -9.24
C ARG A 200 -4.34 12.62 -9.12
N GLY A 201 -3.77 12.51 -7.93
CA GLY A 201 -2.37 12.74 -7.65
C GLY A 201 -1.59 11.63 -8.32
N GLY A 202 -1.24 11.82 -9.58
CA GLY A 202 -0.16 11.07 -10.19
C GLY A 202 1.11 11.41 -9.41
N ILE A 203 1.82 10.39 -8.96
CA ILE A 203 3.16 10.56 -8.42
C ILE A 203 4.11 10.66 -9.60
N ASP A 204 5.00 11.64 -9.56
CA ASP A 204 6.05 11.74 -10.58
C ASP A 204 7.03 10.58 -10.43
N SER A 205 7.61 10.10 -11.53
CA SER A 205 8.53 8.95 -11.51
C SER A 205 9.65 9.15 -10.50
N CYS A 206 10.13 10.38 -10.33
CA CYS A 206 11.16 10.76 -9.36
C CYS A 206 10.82 10.52 -7.88
N GLN A 207 9.59 10.10 -7.56
CA GLN A 207 9.10 9.84 -6.20
C GLN A 207 8.72 8.37 -5.95
N TYR A 208 8.92 7.47 -6.92
CA TYR A 208 8.58 6.05 -6.76
C TYR A 208 9.36 5.34 -5.65
N HIS A 209 10.53 5.86 -5.27
CA HIS A 209 11.30 5.33 -4.14
C HIS A 209 10.62 5.56 -2.78
N LEU A 210 9.62 6.45 -2.70
CA LEU A 210 8.81 6.70 -1.50
C LEU A 210 7.60 5.75 -1.38
N LEU A 211 7.48 4.77 -2.28
CA LEU A 211 6.45 3.74 -2.20
C LEU A 211 6.90 2.60 -1.29
N PRO A 212 5.97 1.96 -0.55
CA PRO A 212 6.31 0.84 0.31
C PRO A 212 6.82 -0.35 -0.52
N PRO A 213 7.75 -1.15 0.02
CA PRO A 213 8.27 -2.36 -0.63
C PRO A 213 7.26 -3.51 -0.61
N SER A 214 6.04 -3.27 -0.11
CA SER A 214 4.96 -4.24 0.00
C SER A 214 3.68 -3.74 -0.67
N ILE A 215 2.90 -4.68 -1.19
CA ILE A 215 1.61 -4.42 -1.80
C ILE A 215 0.52 -5.28 -1.17
N HIS A 216 -0.71 -4.75 -1.13
CA HIS A 216 -1.86 -5.49 -0.61
C HIS A 216 -2.40 -6.50 -1.63
N GLY A 217 -2.77 -7.67 -1.12
CA GLY A 217 -3.36 -8.72 -1.95
C GLY A 217 -4.04 -9.82 -1.15
N PHE A 218 -4.46 -10.85 -1.86
CA PHE A 218 -5.11 -12.04 -1.34
C PHE A 218 -4.29 -13.29 -1.65
N SER A 219 -3.91 -14.04 -0.61
CA SER A 219 -3.28 -15.35 -0.78
C SER A 219 -4.36 -16.41 -1.03
N LEU A 220 -4.31 -17.05 -2.20
CA LEU A 220 -5.25 -18.14 -2.54
C LEU A 220 -5.01 -19.40 -1.70
N LYS A 221 -3.76 -19.63 -1.29
CA LYS A 221 -3.40 -20.77 -0.43
C LYS A 221 -3.87 -20.57 1.01
N ALA A 222 -3.57 -19.41 1.59
CA ALA A 222 -3.96 -19.12 2.98
C ALA A 222 -5.41 -18.64 3.10
N LYS A 223 -6.06 -18.33 1.97
CA LYS A 223 -7.42 -17.75 1.88
C LYS A 223 -7.56 -16.50 2.75
N ARG A 224 -6.54 -15.66 2.75
CA ARG A 224 -6.45 -14.46 3.61
C ARG A 224 -5.86 -13.28 2.86
N TRP A 225 -6.36 -12.10 3.23
CA TRP A 225 -5.85 -10.80 2.86
C TRP A 225 -4.56 -10.47 3.63
N GLY A 226 -3.61 -9.80 2.98
CA GLY A 226 -2.37 -9.36 3.62
C GLY A 226 -1.49 -8.48 2.75
N GLU A 227 -0.35 -8.09 3.32
CA GLU A 227 0.74 -7.36 2.68
C GLU A 227 1.84 -8.32 2.22
N PHE A 228 2.19 -8.24 0.94
CA PHE A 228 3.17 -9.09 0.26
C PHE A 228 4.35 -8.24 -0.17
N LEU A 229 5.57 -8.71 0.10
CA LEU A 229 6.79 -8.04 -0.33
C LEU A 229 6.98 -8.18 -1.84
N ILE A 230 7.28 -7.07 -2.51
CA ILE A 230 7.38 -7.03 -3.97
C ILE A 230 8.54 -7.91 -4.47
N GLU A 231 9.65 -7.94 -3.73
CA GLU A 231 10.83 -8.78 -4.03
C GLU A 231 10.52 -10.28 -4.12
N ASN A 232 9.46 -10.72 -3.43
CA ASN A 232 9.05 -12.12 -3.36
C ASN A 232 7.95 -12.47 -4.37
N LEU A 233 7.49 -11.51 -5.18
CA LEU A 233 6.54 -11.71 -6.26
C LEU A 233 7.27 -12.12 -7.53
N GLY A 234 6.69 -13.10 -8.23
CA GLY A 234 7.17 -13.53 -9.54
C GLY A 234 6.01 -13.86 -10.48
N PRO A 235 6.28 -13.97 -11.79
CA PRO A 235 5.27 -14.36 -12.77
C PRO A 235 4.78 -15.78 -12.46
N VAL A 236 3.48 -16.00 -12.69
CA VAL A 236 2.91 -17.34 -12.51
C VAL A 236 3.39 -18.26 -13.62
N LYS A 237 3.92 -19.42 -13.22
CA LYS A 237 4.22 -20.52 -14.14
C LYS A 237 2.93 -21.28 -14.40
N TRP A 238 2.32 -21.02 -15.55
CA TRP A 238 1.11 -21.70 -15.99
C TRP A 238 1.44 -23.11 -16.49
N ALA A 239 0.59 -24.08 -16.13
CA ALA A 239 0.67 -25.42 -16.67
C ALA A 239 -0.21 -25.47 -17.94
N GLU A 240 0.41 -25.37 -19.11
CA GLU A 240 -0.29 -25.31 -20.40
C GLU A 240 -1.19 -26.53 -20.66
N THR A 241 -0.82 -27.71 -20.17
CA THR A 241 -1.58 -28.97 -20.36
C THR A 241 -2.65 -29.21 -19.29
N SER A 242 -2.78 -28.34 -18.29
CA SER A 242 -3.69 -28.57 -17.14
C SER A 242 -5.15 -28.76 -17.55
N PHE A 243 -5.60 -28.04 -18.58
CA PHE A 243 -6.96 -28.19 -19.14
C PHE A 243 -7.15 -29.51 -19.89
N GLU A 244 -6.08 -30.09 -20.43
CA GLU A 244 -6.14 -31.36 -21.16
C GLU A 244 -6.35 -32.55 -20.23
N HIS A 245 -5.84 -32.44 -18.99
CA HIS A 245 -6.01 -33.44 -17.94
C HIS A 245 -7.37 -33.38 -17.23
N LEU A 246 -8.21 -32.36 -17.49
CA LEU A 246 -9.54 -32.30 -16.91
C LEU A 246 -10.45 -33.38 -17.51
N VAL A 247 -10.93 -34.29 -16.67
CA VAL A 247 -11.87 -35.36 -17.04
C VAL A 247 -13.27 -34.74 -17.24
N ILE A 248 -13.47 -34.14 -18.41
CA ILE A 248 -14.74 -33.55 -18.84
C ILE A 248 -15.03 -34.07 -20.26
N PRO A 249 -16.29 -34.39 -20.60
CA PRO A 249 -16.63 -34.81 -21.96
C PRO A 249 -16.24 -33.75 -23.00
N GLU A 250 -15.75 -34.18 -24.17
CA GLU A 250 -15.22 -33.28 -25.22
C GLU A 250 -16.21 -32.19 -25.65
N ALA A 251 -17.51 -32.50 -25.64
CA ALA A 251 -18.56 -31.53 -25.98
C ALA A 251 -18.52 -30.31 -25.03
N TYR A 252 -18.42 -30.53 -23.71
CA TYR A 252 -18.32 -29.45 -22.73
C TYR A 252 -16.97 -28.75 -22.81
N ARG A 253 -15.89 -29.48 -23.06
CA ARG A 253 -14.54 -28.91 -23.27
C ARG A 253 -14.53 -27.92 -24.43
N ARG A 254 -15.20 -28.26 -25.54
CA ARG A 254 -15.35 -27.38 -26.72
C ARG A 254 -16.18 -26.15 -26.38
N VAL A 255 -17.31 -26.31 -25.69
CA VAL A 255 -18.17 -25.19 -25.27
C VAL A 255 -17.39 -24.21 -24.38
N ILE A 256 -16.64 -24.73 -23.39
CA ILE A 256 -15.81 -23.92 -22.49
C ILE A 256 -14.73 -23.19 -23.29
N ARG A 257 -14.02 -23.88 -24.20
CA ARG A 257 -12.98 -23.26 -25.04
C ARG A 257 -13.57 -22.16 -25.94
N CYS A 258 -14.69 -22.41 -26.61
CA CYS A 258 -15.39 -21.41 -27.41
C CYS A 258 -15.83 -20.20 -26.57
N LEU A 259 -16.34 -20.43 -25.35
CA LEU A 259 -16.76 -19.36 -24.45
C LEU A 259 -15.57 -18.49 -24.01
N VAL A 260 -14.42 -19.12 -23.78
CA VAL A 260 -13.16 -18.44 -23.44
C VAL A 260 -12.60 -17.68 -24.64
N ASP A 261 -12.55 -18.28 -25.84
CA ASP A 261 -12.01 -17.63 -27.05
C ASP A 261 -12.83 -16.41 -27.47
N VAL A 262 -14.15 -16.45 -27.28
CA VAL A 262 -15.05 -15.30 -27.48
C VAL A 262 -14.80 -14.22 -26.44
N HIS A 263 -14.43 -14.60 -25.21
CA HIS A 263 -14.22 -13.66 -24.10
C HIS A 263 -12.83 -13.03 -24.10
N THR A 264 -11.79 -13.74 -24.57
CA THR A 264 -10.40 -13.26 -24.64
C THR A 264 -10.10 -12.45 -25.89
N GLY A 265 -11.05 -12.35 -26.84
CA GLY A 265 -10.98 -11.43 -27.97
C GLY A 265 -10.20 -11.92 -29.19
N VAL A 266 -9.85 -13.22 -29.26
CA VAL A 266 -9.12 -13.79 -30.42
C VAL A 266 -9.93 -13.72 -31.73
N LEU A 267 -11.26 -13.51 -31.66
CA LEU A 267 -12.17 -13.49 -32.81
C LEU A 267 -12.99 -12.20 -33.02
N GLY A 268 -12.75 -11.08 -32.31
CA GLY A 268 -13.64 -9.93 -32.49
C GLY A 268 -13.16 -8.59 -31.92
N SER A 269 -12.44 -7.83 -32.73
CA SER A 269 -12.22 -6.39 -32.53
C SER A 269 -13.28 -5.49 -33.20
N GLN A 270 -14.38 -6.03 -33.73
CA GLN A 270 -15.39 -5.22 -34.45
C GLN A 270 -16.88 -5.55 -34.24
N LEU A 271 -17.27 -6.50 -33.37
CA LEU A 271 -18.69 -6.94 -33.31
C LEU A 271 -19.40 -6.97 -31.96
N VAL A 272 -18.80 -6.53 -30.84
CA VAL A 272 -19.54 -6.38 -29.58
C VAL A 272 -19.15 -5.09 -28.86
N ASN A 273 -19.75 -3.98 -29.27
CA ASN A 273 -20.10 -2.91 -28.35
C ASN A 273 -21.44 -3.33 -27.71
N ASP A 274 -21.47 -3.37 -26.38
CA ASP A 274 -22.58 -3.74 -25.50
C ASP A 274 -23.10 -5.19 -25.60
N VAL A 275 -22.70 -6.02 -24.64
CA VAL A 275 -23.52 -6.45 -23.49
C VAL A 275 -22.66 -7.39 -22.63
N VAL A 276 -22.22 -6.86 -21.48
CA VAL A 276 -21.52 -7.48 -20.32
C VAL A 276 -20.08 -7.98 -20.55
N ALA A 277 -19.13 -7.18 -20.07
CA ALA A 277 -17.69 -7.47 -20.01
C ALA A 277 -17.27 -8.10 -18.65
N GLY A 278 -16.35 -9.07 -18.67
CA GLY A 278 -15.56 -9.49 -17.49
C GLY A 278 -15.88 -10.84 -16.82
N LYS A 279 -15.68 -11.97 -17.51
CA LYS A 279 -15.86 -13.34 -16.99
C LYS A 279 -14.75 -14.26 -17.52
N GLY A 280 -13.67 -14.45 -16.76
CA GLY A 280 -12.43 -14.98 -17.37
C GLY A 280 -11.37 -15.78 -16.59
N GLU A 281 -11.36 -16.03 -15.26
CA GLU A 281 -10.26 -16.80 -14.61
C GLU A 281 -10.65 -17.66 -13.37
N GLY A 282 -10.68 -18.98 -13.50
CA GLY A 282 -11.20 -19.95 -12.51
C GLY A 282 -10.76 -19.80 -11.03
N LEU A 283 -11.70 -19.52 -10.12
CA LEU A 283 -11.57 -19.60 -8.65
C LEU A 283 -12.50 -20.69 -8.10
N ILE A 284 -11.95 -21.69 -7.40
CA ILE A 284 -12.72 -22.74 -6.71
C ILE A 284 -12.86 -22.33 -5.24
N LEU A 285 -14.09 -22.12 -4.77
CA LEU A 285 -14.37 -21.74 -3.39
C LEU A 285 -15.51 -22.57 -2.80
N ALA A 286 -15.27 -23.11 -1.61
CA ALA A 286 -16.28 -23.79 -0.82
C ALA A 286 -17.17 -22.76 -0.11
N LEU A 287 -18.44 -22.69 -0.50
CA LEU A 287 -19.45 -21.86 0.14
C LEU A 287 -20.00 -22.60 1.37
N HIS A 288 -19.85 -22.02 2.56
CA HIS A 288 -20.42 -22.56 3.79
C HIS A 288 -21.20 -21.46 4.54
N GLY A 289 -22.44 -21.77 4.94
CA GLY A 289 -23.29 -20.88 5.73
C GLY A 289 -24.32 -21.69 6.50
N THR A 290 -24.46 -21.42 7.81
CA THR A 290 -25.48 -22.05 8.66
C THR A 290 -26.84 -21.37 8.54
N THR A 291 -26.90 -20.21 7.89
CA THR A 291 -28.13 -19.44 7.65
C THR A 291 -28.13 -18.86 6.22
N VAL A 292 -29.33 -18.67 5.66
CA VAL A 292 -29.54 -18.11 4.32
C VAL A 292 -28.87 -16.74 4.17
N THR A 293 -28.97 -15.88 5.18
CA THR A 293 -28.42 -14.52 5.18
C THR A 293 -26.89 -14.52 5.17
N ALA A 294 -26.26 -15.41 5.92
CA ALA A 294 -24.81 -15.53 5.94
C ALA A 294 -24.27 -16.07 4.61
N LEU A 295 -25.01 -16.98 3.97
CA LEU A 295 -24.67 -17.48 2.65
C LEU A 295 -24.82 -16.40 1.58
N GLU A 296 -25.93 -15.65 1.59
CA GLU A 296 -26.16 -14.55 0.64
C GLU A 296 -25.06 -13.50 0.70
N LYS A 297 -24.65 -13.09 1.91
CA LYS A 297 -23.53 -12.16 2.10
C LYS A 297 -22.23 -12.71 1.51
N LYS A 298 -21.87 -13.95 1.86
CA LYS A 298 -20.65 -14.59 1.33
C LYS A 298 -20.68 -14.75 -0.18
N LEU A 299 -21.83 -15.11 -0.75
CA LEU A 299 -21.99 -15.25 -2.19
C LEU A 299 -21.80 -13.89 -2.88
N SER A 300 -22.36 -12.82 -2.32
CA SER A 300 -22.16 -11.45 -2.82
C SER A 300 -20.69 -11.07 -2.78
N ASP A 301 -20.01 -11.27 -1.65
CA ASP A 301 -18.58 -10.96 -1.50
C ASP A 301 -17.74 -11.72 -2.53
N VAL A 302 -18.05 -13.00 -2.74
CA VAL A 302 -17.33 -13.87 -3.70
C VAL A 302 -17.59 -13.46 -5.16
N LEU A 303 -18.84 -13.14 -5.52
CA LEU A 303 -19.17 -12.68 -6.87
C LEU A 303 -18.52 -11.33 -7.18
N GLU A 304 -18.43 -10.44 -6.19
CA GLU A 304 -17.72 -9.16 -6.33
C GLU A 304 -16.21 -9.37 -6.53
N LEU A 305 -15.57 -10.25 -5.75
CA LEU A 305 -14.16 -10.60 -5.95
C LEU A 305 -13.94 -11.25 -7.30
N ALA A 306 -14.84 -12.15 -7.72
CA ALA A 306 -14.73 -12.78 -9.02
C ALA A 306 -14.82 -11.74 -10.14
N THR A 307 -15.71 -10.75 -10.01
CA THR A 307 -15.82 -9.64 -10.97
C THR A 307 -14.56 -8.75 -10.96
N SER A 308 -14.04 -8.38 -9.78
CA SER A 308 -12.81 -7.59 -9.61
C SER A 308 -11.61 -8.25 -10.29
N TRP A 309 -11.46 -9.56 -10.06
CA TRP A 309 -10.35 -10.35 -10.56
C TRP A 309 -10.56 -10.85 -11.98
N LYS A 310 -11.69 -10.51 -12.62
CA LYS A 310 -12.11 -11.06 -13.92
C LYS A 310 -12.11 -12.59 -13.92
N ALA A 311 -12.45 -13.18 -12.79
CA ALA A 311 -12.42 -14.60 -12.52
C ALA A 311 -13.70 -15.34 -12.97
N VAL A 312 -13.56 -16.63 -13.30
CA VAL A 312 -14.67 -17.57 -13.52
C VAL A 312 -14.89 -18.28 -12.19
N LEU A 313 -16.09 -18.23 -11.65
CA LEU A 313 -16.43 -18.96 -10.43
C LEU A 313 -16.87 -20.38 -10.78
N LEU A 314 -16.20 -21.39 -10.23
CA LEU A 314 -16.68 -22.77 -10.26
C LEU A 314 -17.38 -23.08 -8.94
N ILE A 315 -18.63 -23.49 -9.03
CA ILE A 315 -19.45 -23.88 -7.88
C ILE A 315 -19.53 -25.39 -7.88
N ASP A 316 -19.00 -26.00 -6.82
CA ASP A 316 -19.18 -27.42 -6.56
C ASP A 316 -20.54 -27.67 -5.90
N GLU A 317 -21.15 -28.83 -6.15
CA GLU A 317 -22.47 -29.22 -5.62
C GLU A 317 -23.60 -28.19 -5.89
N ALA A 318 -23.56 -27.54 -7.07
CA ALA A 318 -24.54 -26.53 -7.46
C ALA A 318 -25.98 -27.07 -7.55
N ASP A 319 -26.15 -28.38 -7.72
CA ASP A 319 -27.43 -29.09 -7.72
C ASP A 319 -28.14 -29.03 -6.36
N ILE A 320 -27.40 -28.98 -5.25
CA ILE A 320 -27.96 -28.75 -3.91
C ILE A 320 -28.68 -27.38 -3.86
N PHE A 321 -28.18 -26.40 -4.61
CA PHE A 321 -28.66 -25.02 -4.67
C PHE A 321 -29.63 -24.73 -5.83
N LEU A 322 -29.71 -25.58 -6.85
CA LEU A 322 -30.48 -25.36 -8.10
C LEU A 322 -31.66 -26.33 -8.27
N GLU A 323 -32.15 -26.93 -7.18
CA GLU A 323 -33.27 -27.87 -7.24
C GLU A 323 -34.63 -27.17 -7.46
N LYS A 324 -35.58 -27.89 -8.06
CA LYS A 324 -36.95 -27.40 -8.31
C LYS A 324 -37.62 -27.02 -7.00
N ARG A 325 -38.20 -25.81 -6.93
CA ARG A 325 -38.87 -25.29 -5.72
C ARG A 325 -39.90 -26.31 -5.18
N SER A 326 -39.75 -26.71 -3.93
CA SER A 326 -40.70 -27.56 -3.21
C SER A 326 -41.49 -26.73 -2.21
N GLN A 327 -42.81 -26.96 -2.08
CA GLN A 327 -43.64 -26.24 -1.11
C GLN A 327 -43.24 -26.50 0.35
N SER A 328 -42.52 -27.59 0.63
CA SER A 328 -42.16 -28.00 2.00
C SER A 328 -40.89 -27.36 2.55
N ASN A 329 -40.03 -26.77 1.71
CA ASN A 329 -38.71 -26.28 2.15
C ASN A 329 -38.48 -24.81 1.78
N ILE A 330 -39.02 -23.93 2.63
CA ILE A 330 -38.96 -22.46 2.47
C ILE A 330 -37.51 -21.95 2.53
N GLU A 331 -36.69 -22.49 3.43
CA GLU A 331 -35.28 -22.08 3.58
C GLU A 331 -34.47 -22.40 2.32
N ARG A 332 -34.67 -23.58 1.73
CA ARG A 332 -34.00 -23.98 0.49
C ARG A 332 -34.51 -23.22 -0.74
N ASN A 333 -35.80 -22.89 -0.80
CA ASN A 333 -36.34 -22.02 -1.84
C ASN A 333 -35.80 -20.58 -1.76
N ALA A 334 -35.53 -20.09 -0.55
CA ALA A 334 -34.90 -18.80 -0.35
C ALA A 334 -33.45 -18.80 -0.88
N LEU A 335 -32.70 -19.87 -0.65
CA LEU A 335 -31.34 -20.05 -1.19
C LEU A 335 -31.32 -20.04 -2.73
N VAL A 336 -32.21 -20.79 -3.38
CA VAL A 336 -32.39 -20.77 -4.85
C VAL A 336 -32.77 -19.36 -5.33
N GLY A 337 -33.61 -18.66 -4.56
CA GLY A 337 -34.05 -17.30 -4.87
C GLY A 337 -32.99 -16.21 -4.71
N VAL A 338 -31.95 -16.44 -3.91
CA VAL A 338 -30.77 -15.57 -3.81
C VAL A 338 -29.89 -15.73 -5.05
N PHE A 339 -29.65 -16.98 -5.46
CA PHE A 339 -28.82 -17.32 -6.64
C PHE A 339 -29.37 -16.78 -7.96
N LEU A 340 -30.70 -16.65 -8.09
CA LEU A 340 -31.35 -16.18 -9.32
C LEU A 340 -31.53 -14.65 -9.38
N ARG A 341 -31.32 -13.94 -8.26
CA ARG A 341 -31.54 -12.47 -8.18
C ARG A 341 -30.28 -11.64 -8.42
N ARG A 342 -29.11 -12.27 -8.41
CA ARG A 342 -27.79 -11.67 -8.60
C ARG A 342 -27.18 -12.26 -9.86
#